data_AF-A0A1F5T135-F1
#
_entry.id   AF-A0A1F5T135-F1
#
_cell.length_a   1.000
_cell.length_b   1.000
_cell.length_c   1.000
_cell.angle_alpha   90.00
_cell.angle_beta   90.00
_cell.angle_gamma   90.00
#
_symmetry.space_group_name_H-M   'P 1'
#
loop_
_entity.id
_entity.type
_entity.pdbx_description
1 polymer ?
#
loop_
_entity_poly.entity_id
_entity_poly.type
_entity_poly.pdbx_seq_one_letter_code
_entity_poly.pdbx_strand_id
1 'polypeptide(L)'
;MAFEKGKSGNPCGRPKGTGLKDLAEELRKQGAIDRAIKVMTDGLEQGRTKFEAAKWILEKVYGKAPQAVEMSGQLNLTWADIGKKIIEANK
;
A
#
# COMPACT_ATOMS: atom_id res chain seq x y z
N MET A 1 -20.00 20.66 11.93
CA MET A 1 -18.61 21.10 11.72
C MET A 1 -18.13 20.53 10.41
N ALA A 2 -17.56 21.37 9.53
CA ALA A 2 -17.15 20.98 8.19
C ALA A 2 -15.79 20.25 8.20
N PHE A 3 -15.61 19.29 7.30
CA PHE A 3 -14.33 18.60 7.10
C PHE A 3 -13.31 19.55 6.47
N GLU A 4 -12.25 19.89 7.20
CA GLU A 4 -11.13 20.68 6.68
C GLU A 4 -10.09 19.74 6.04
N LYS A 5 -9.95 19.84 4.71
CA LYS A 5 -8.96 19.08 3.94
C LYS A 5 -7.55 19.36 4.49
N GLY A 6 -6.93 18.35 5.09
CA GLY A 6 -5.57 18.42 5.64
C GLY A 6 -5.49 18.45 7.17
N LYS A 7 -6.61 18.64 7.89
CA LYS A 7 -6.70 18.35 9.32
C LYS A 7 -7.27 16.94 9.51
N SER A 8 -6.36 15.98 9.69
CA SER A 8 -6.74 14.65 10.15
C SER A 8 -7.36 14.79 11.54
N GLY A 9 -8.57 14.25 11.75
CA GLY A 9 -9.20 14.14 13.07
C GLY A 9 -8.52 13.13 14.01
N ASN A 10 -7.27 12.76 13.72
CA ASN A 10 -6.43 11.96 14.62
C ASN A 10 -5.62 12.92 15.50
N PRO A 11 -5.89 13.02 16.82
CA PRO A 11 -5.10 13.86 17.72
C PRO A 11 -3.61 13.47 17.78
N CYS A 12 -3.27 12.24 17.39
CA CYS A 12 -1.90 11.76 17.17
C CYS A 12 -1.54 11.74 15.67
N GLY A 13 -2.05 12.69 14.88
CA GLY A 13 -1.87 12.77 13.42
C GLY A 13 -0.45 12.39 13.01
N ARG A 14 -0.31 11.63 11.92
CA ARG A 14 1.00 11.17 11.43
C ARG A 14 1.93 12.38 11.33
N PRO A 15 3.03 12.43 12.11
CA PRO A 15 3.92 13.59 12.12
C PRO A 15 4.38 13.89 10.69
N LYS A 16 4.06 15.09 10.19
CA LYS A 16 4.50 15.57 8.89
C LYS A 16 5.92 16.10 9.04
N GLY A 17 6.87 15.45 8.38
CA GLY A 17 8.25 15.93 8.29
C GLY A 17 9.08 15.60 9.51
N THR A 18 9.64 14.39 9.55
CA THR A 18 10.94 14.23 10.20
C THR A 18 11.90 13.81 9.09
N GLY A 19 12.82 14.71 8.70
CA GLY A 19 13.90 14.38 7.76
C GLY A 19 14.72 13.16 8.22
N LEU A 20 14.61 12.77 9.50
CA LEU A 20 15.10 11.51 10.05
C LEU A 20 14.48 10.25 9.43
N LYS A 21 13.23 10.27 8.95
CA LYS A 21 12.64 9.11 8.25
C LYS A 21 13.19 8.99 6.84
N ASP A 22 13.35 10.11 6.14
CA ASP A 22 13.93 10.12 4.80
C ASP A 22 15.43 9.79 4.88
N LEU A 23 16.14 10.32 5.89
CA LEU A 23 17.54 9.99 6.18
C LEU A 23 17.69 8.54 6.66
N ALA A 24 16.79 7.99 7.49
CA ALA A 24 16.82 6.59 7.87
C ALA A 24 16.43 5.66 6.71
N GLU A 25 15.53 6.09 5.81
CA GLU A 25 15.27 5.38 4.56
C GLU A 25 16.47 5.45 3.62
N GLU A 26 17.11 6.60 3.47
CA GLU A 26 18.32 6.82 2.66
C GLU A 26 19.49 6.00 3.19
N LEU A 27 19.77 6.06 4.50
CA LEU A 27 20.80 5.27 5.18
C LEU A 27 20.49 3.77 5.15
N ARG A 28 19.20 3.39 5.16
CA ARG A 28 18.78 1.99 4.96
C ARG A 28 18.87 1.57 3.49
N LYS A 29 18.71 2.49 2.53
CA LYS A 29 18.89 2.25 1.08
C LYS A 29 20.37 2.16 0.71
N GLN A 30 21.23 2.97 1.33
CA GLN A 30 22.69 2.95 1.21
C GLN A 30 23.23 1.61 1.74
N GLY A 31 23.36 0.64 0.84
CA GLY A 31 23.92 -0.68 1.12
C GLY A 31 22.89 -1.81 1.29
N ALA A 32 21.58 -1.57 1.36
CA ALA A 32 20.61 -2.68 1.38
C ALA A 32 20.49 -3.37 0.03
N ILE A 33 20.55 -2.60 -1.07
CA ILE A 33 20.55 -3.16 -2.42
C ILE A 33 21.83 -3.97 -2.63
N ASP A 34 22.99 -3.43 -2.27
CA ASP A 34 24.28 -4.12 -2.40
C ASP A 34 24.34 -5.40 -1.55
N ARG A 35 23.76 -5.38 -0.34
CA ARG A 35 23.64 -6.59 0.50
C ARG A 35 22.67 -7.60 -0.09
N ALA A 36 21.54 -7.18 -0.64
CA ALA A 36 20.59 -8.08 -1.28
C ALA A 36 21.20 -8.74 -2.53
N ILE A 37 21.97 -7.98 -3.33
CA ILE A 37 22.75 -8.51 -4.44
C ILE A 37 23.77 -9.52 -3.92
N LYS A 38 24.52 -9.18 -2.86
CA LYS A 38 25.50 -10.08 -2.25
C LYS A 38 24.84 -11.40 -1.78
N VAL A 39 23.73 -11.33 -1.06
CA VAL A 39 22.96 -12.51 -0.60
C VAL A 39 22.49 -13.37 -1.77
N MET A 40 22.09 -12.75 -2.89
CA MET A 40 21.68 -13.47 -4.10
C MET A 40 22.87 -14.19 -4.77
N THR A 41 24.05 -13.57 -4.77
CA THR A 41 25.25 -14.09 -5.46
C THR A 41 26.11 -15.02 -4.60
N ASP A 42 26.05 -14.92 -3.27
CA ASP A 42 26.90 -15.70 -2.38
C ASP A 42 26.47 -17.17 -2.34
N GLY A 43 27.44 -18.09 -2.45
CA GLY A 43 27.19 -19.54 -2.50
C GLY A 43 26.70 -20.14 -1.18
N LEU A 44 26.90 -19.44 -0.07
CA LEU A 44 26.64 -19.94 1.29
C LEU A 44 25.17 -19.84 1.73
N GLU A 45 24.37 -19.00 1.06
CA GLU A 45 22.98 -18.76 1.45
C GLU A 45 22.03 -19.84 0.92
N GLN A 46 20.97 -20.12 1.67
CA GLN A 46 19.93 -21.07 1.25
C GLN A 46 19.19 -20.54 0.02
N GLY A 47 18.79 -21.44 -0.90
CA GLY A 47 18.12 -21.07 -2.15
C GLY A 47 16.85 -20.22 -1.94
N ARG A 48 16.11 -20.44 -0.85
CA ARG A 48 14.96 -19.62 -0.46
C ARG A 48 15.34 -18.17 -0.14
N THR A 49 16.41 -17.97 0.62
CA THR A 49 16.93 -16.65 0.97
C THR A 49 17.34 -15.86 -0.28
N LYS A 50 17.98 -16.54 -1.25
CA LYS A 50 18.33 -15.95 -2.55
C LYS A 50 17.10 -15.53 -3.35
N PHE A 51 16.07 -16.39 -3.39
CA PHE A 51 14.81 -16.09 -4.06
C PHE A 51 14.10 -14.88 -3.42
N GLU A 52 14.04 -14.81 -2.10
CA GLU A 52 13.43 -13.69 -1.38
C GLU A 52 14.19 -12.37 -1.61
N ALA A 53 15.53 -12.41 -1.64
CA ALA A 53 16.36 -11.26 -2.00
C ALA A 53 16.08 -10.79 -3.44
N ALA A 54 16.03 -11.71 -4.41
CA ALA A 54 15.72 -11.40 -5.81
C ALA A 54 14.31 -10.79 -5.95
N LYS A 55 13.32 -11.38 -5.29
CA LYS A 55 11.94 -10.86 -5.26
C LYS A 55 11.89 -9.46 -4.69
N TRP A 56 12.59 -9.20 -3.58
CA TRP A 56 12.62 -7.88 -2.94
C TRP A 56 13.22 -6.81 -3.85
N ILE A 57 14.30 -7.13 -4.59
CA ILE A 57 14.89 -6.21 -5.57
C ILE A 57 13.89 -5.91 -6.69
N LEU A 58 13.25 -6.94 -7.26
CA LEU A 58 12.28 -6.78 -8.34
C LEU A 58 11.08 -5.92 -7.92
N GLU A 59 10.56 -6.10 -6.71
CA GLU A 59 9.47 -5.29 -6.17
C GLU A 59 9.84 -3.81 -6.03
N LYS A 60 11.13 -3.47 -5.90
CA LYS A 60 11.61 -2.09 -5.84
C LYS A 60 11.80 -1.46 -7.21
N VAL A 61 12.22 -2.24 -8.20
CA VAL A 61 12.44 -1.76 -9.58
C VAL A 61 11.13 -1.64 -10.35
N TYR A 62 10.27 -2.67 -10.26
CA TYR A 62 9.06 -2.77 -11.07
C TYR A 62 7.78 -2.52 -10.28
N GLY A 63 7.87 -2.36 -8.95
CA GLY A 63 6.73 -2.25 -8.07
C GLY A 63 6.18 -3.61 -7.64
N LYS A 64 5.17 -3.57 -6.76
CA LYS A 64 4.47 -4.78 -6.29
C LYS A 64 3.37 -5.17 -7.25
N ALA A 65 3.02 -6.46 -7.24
CA ALA A 65 1.86 -6.96 -7.96
C ALA A 65 0.58 -6.17 -7.56
N PRO A 66 -0.27 -5.80 -8.53
CA PRO A 66 -1.50 -5.08 -8.25
C PRO A 66 -2.39 -5.92 -7.33
N GLN A 67 -2.86 -5.31 -6.24
CA GLN A 67 -3.81 -5.95 -5.34
C GLN A 67 -5.23 -5.74 -5.86
N ALA A 68 -6.00 -6.82 -5.93
CA ALA A 68 -7.43 -6.73 -6.14
C ALA A 68 -8.07 -6.08 -4.90
N VAL A 69 -8.82 -5.01 -5.12
CA VAL A 69 -9.62 -4.37 -4.07
C VAL A 69 -11.07 -4.77 -4.31
N GLU A 70 -11.60 -5.61 -3.44
CA GLU A 70 -13.02 -5.94 -3.43
C GLU A 70 -13.75 -4.94 -2.52
N MET A 71 -14.73 -4.24 -3.09
CA MET A 71 -15.58 -3.33 -2.32
C MET A 71 -16.91 -4.00 -2.07
N SER A 72 -17.07 -4.60 -0.88
CA SER A 72 -18.36 -5.10 -0.41
C SER A 72 -19.07 -3.99 0.36
N GLY A 73 -20.31 -3.70 -0.04
CA GLY A 73 -21.18 -2.74 0.63
C GLY A 73 -22.57 -3.32 0.79
N GLN A 74 -23.09 -3.37 2.01
CA GLN A 74 -24.52 -3.58 2.23
C GLN A 74 -25.24 -2.29 1.88
N LEU A 75 -25.98 -2.32 0.78
CA LEU A 75 -26.91 -1.26 0.44
C LEU A 75 -28.11 -1.36 1.38
N ASN A 76 -28.15 -0.48 2.39
CA ASN A 76 -29.36 -0.22 3.18
C ASN A 76 -30.34 0.57 2.31
N LEU A 77 -31.01 -0.12 1.39
CA LEU A 77 -32.07 0.46 0.57
C LEU A 77 -33.32 0.61 1.44
N THR A 78 -33.87 1.82 1.46
CA THR A 78 -35.22 2.00 1.99
C THR A 78 -36.24 1.57 0.94
N TRP A 79 -37.47 1.26 1.35
CA TRP A 79 -38.57 0.94 0.43
C TRP A 79 -38.83 2.05 -0.60
N ALA A 80 -38.56 3.31 -0.26
CA ALA A 80 -38.66 4.45 -1.17
C ALA A 80 -37.59 4.42 -2.29
N ASP A 81 -36.38 3.93 -1.99
CA ASP A 81 -35.29 3.82 -2.95
C ASP A 81 -35.52 2.67 -3.94
N ILE A 82 -36.16 1.59 -3.47
CA ILE A 82 -36.57 0.46 -4.31
C ILE A 82 -37.67 0.90 -5.30
N GLY A 83 -38.65 1.67 -4.82
CA GLY A 83 -39.74 2.19 -5.65
C GLY A 83 -39.26 3.07 -6.81
N LYS A 84 -38.28 3.96 -6.57
CA LYS A 84 -37.71 4.81 -7.62
C LYS A 84 -36.97 4.01 -8.70
N LYS A 85 -36.19 3.00 -8.31
CA LYS A 85 -35.46 2.14 -9.27
C LYS A 85 -36.40 1.33 -10.17
N ILE A 86 -37.53 0.85 -9.65
CA ILE A 86 -38.51 0.09 -10.43
C ILE A 86 -39.19 0.98 -11.49
N ILE A 87 -39.44 2.25 -11.17
CA ILE A 87 -40.03 3.21 -12.10
C ILE A 87 -39.04 3.60 -13.20
N GLU A 88 -37.76 3.81 -12.87
CA GLU A 88 -36.72 4.12 -13.85
C GLU A 88 -36.40 2.95 -14.78
N ALA A 89 -36.52 1.70 -14.31
CA ALA A 89 -36.27 0.51 -15.13
C ALA A 89 -37.38 0.17 -16.13
N ASN A 90 -38.57 0.78 -15.99
CA ASN A 90 -39.74 0.55 -16.85
C ASN A 90 -40.07 1.74 -17.77
N LYS A 91 -39.12 2.65 -17.97
CA LYS A 91 -39.13 3.66 -19.05
C LYS A 91 -38.22 3.23 -20.18
#